data_AF-A0A150LFI4-F1
#
_entry.id   AF-A0A150LFI4-F1
#
_cell.length_a   1.000
_cell.length_b   1.000
_cell.length_c   1.000
_cell.angle_alpha   90.00
_cell.angle_beta   90.00
_cell.angle_gamma   90.00
#
_symmetry.space_group_name_H-M   'P 1'
#
loop_
_entity.id
_entity.type
_entity.pdbx_description
1 polymer ?
#
loop_
_entity_poly.entity_id
_entity_poly.type
_entity_poly.pdbx_seq_one_letter_code
_entity_poly.pdbx_strand_id
1 'polypeptide(L)'
;MIKLQGVIPAVRNMKDFDRILNSKQKYIILLETRLSLLRHAVKYAQKMDKQVLVHADLIQGLKSDEFGIEFLLRDIKVDGLISTRSNVISHAKKIK
;
A
#
# COMPACT_ATOMS: atom_id res chain seq x y z
N MET A 1 -8.45 -9.31 13.32
CA MET A 1 -7.03 -9.03 12.98
C MET A 1 -6.68 -9.83 11.74
N ILE A 2 -6.04 -9.20 10.74
CA ILE A 2 -5.54 -9.93 9.56
C ILE A 2 -4.36 -10.79 10.03
N LYS A 3 -4.43 -12.10 9.81
CA LYS A 3 -3.34 -13.01 10.10
C LYS A 3 -2.51 -13.19 8.83
N LEU A 4 -1.43 -12.42 8.72
CA LEU A 4 -0.46 -12.59 7.65
C LEU A 4 0.27 -13.93 7.86
N GLN A 5 0.34 -14.77 6.83
CA GLN A 5 1.00 -16.07 6.86
C GLN A 5 1.83 -16.26 5.60
N GLY A 6 3.00 -16.90 5.73
CA GLY A 6 3.90 -17.19 4.62
C GLY A 6 4.65 -15.96 4.11
N VAL A 7 5.00 -15.99 2.82
CA VAL A 7 5.78 -14.94 2.16
C VAL A 7 4.83 -13.94 1.48
N ILE A 8 5.02 -12.66 1.76
CA ILE A 8 4.30 -11.57 1.10
C ILE A 8 5.26 -10.88 0.13
N PRO A 9 4.96 -10.89 -1.19
CA PRO A 9 5.81 -10.24 -2.17
C PRO A 9 5.79 -8.72 -1.98
N ALA A 10 6.98 -8.13 -2.02
CA ALA A 10 7.19 -6.70 -1.87
C ALA A 10 7.74 -6.10 -3.18
N VAL A 11 6.96 -5.22 -3.78
CA VAL A 11 7.27 -4.54 -5.03
C VAL A 11 8.12 -3.32 -4.71
N ARG A 12 9.43 -3.41 -4.99
CA ARG A 12 10.35 -2.28 -4.92
C ARG A 12 10.46 -1.52 -6.25
N ASN A 13 10.28 -2.23 -7.35
CA ASN A 13 10.33 -1.67 -8.70
C ASN A 13 9.06 -2.04 -9.46
N MET A 14 8.45 -1.09 -10.16
CA MET A 14 7.26 -1.32 -10.96
C MET A 14 7.47 -2.33 -12.10
N LYS A 15 8.71 -2.61 -12.50
CA LYS A 15 9.03 -3.71 -13.43
C LYS A 15 8.63 -5.09 -12.91
N ASP A 16 8.61 -5.28 -11.60
CA ASP A 16 8.21 -6.55 -10.96
C ASP A 16 6.70 -6.65 -10.70
N PHE A 17 5.96 -5.56 -10.94
CA PHE A 17 4.58 -5.44 -10.50
C PHE A 17 3.69 -6.50 -11.13
N ASP A 18 3.70 -6.62 -12.46
CA ASP A 18 2.84 -7.58 -13.18
C ASP A 18 3.17 -9.02 -12.82
N ARG A 19 4.47 -9.34 -12.64
CA ARG A 19 4.90 -10.68 -12.18
C ARG A 19 4.32 -10.99 -10.79
N ILE A 20 4.35 -10.03 -9.88
CA ILE A 20 3.81 -10.19 -8.52
C ILE A 20 2.28 -10.26 -8.53
N LEU A 21 1.60 -9.53 -9.40
CA LEU A 21 0.14 -9.61 -9.54
C LEU A 21 -0.33 -10.98 -10.02
N ASN A 22 0.45 -11.65 -10.87
CA ASN A 22 0.15 -13.00 -11.32
C ASN A 22 0.49 -14.10 -10.30
N SER A 23 1.04 -13.74 -9.14
CA SER A 23 1.36 -14.69 -8.08
C SER A 23 0.11 -15.19 -7.35
N LYS A 24 0.21 -16.27 -6.56
CA LYS A 24 -0.92 -16.83 -5.80
C LYS A 24 -1.22 -16.04 -4.52
N GLN A 25 -0.33 -15.14 -4.12
CA GLN A 25 -0.42 -14.41 -2.88
C GLN A 25 -1.53 -13.36 -2.96
N LYS A 26 -2.41 -13.35 -1.95
CA LYS A 26 -3.50 -12.37 -1.85
C LYS A 26 -2.98 -10.98 -1.49
N TYR A 27 -2.01 -10.90 -0.59
CA TYR A 27 -1.43 -9.63 -0.15
C TYR A 27 -0.18 -9.32 -0.96
N ILE A 28 -0.02 -8.05 -1.31
CA ILE A 28 1.20 -7.50 -1.89
C ILE A 28 1.60 -6.24 -1.13
N ILE A 29 2.90 -5.95 -1.07
CA ILE A 29 3.42 -4.71 -0.48
C ILE A 29 3.97 -3.83 -1.60
N LEU A 30 3.54 -2.58 -1.70
CA LEU A 30 4.22 -1.55 -2.49
C LEU A 30 5.21 -0.84 -1.56
N LEU A 31 6.50 -1.09 -1.76
CA LEU A 31 7.55 -0.46 -0.98
C LEU A 31 7.80 0.96 -1.47
N GLU A 32 8.22 1.11 -2.73
CA GLU A 32 8.59 2.41 -3.29
C GLU A 32 7.72 2.69 -4.51
N THR A 33 7.11 3.88 -4.53
CA THR A 33 6.21 4.28 -5.63
C THR A 33 6.10 5.80 -5.71
N ARG A 34 5.45 6.30 -6.76
CA ARG A 34 5.16 7.72 -6.96
C ARG A 34 3.67 7.95 -6.81
N LEU A 35 3.29 9.07 -6.18
CA LEU A 35 1.88 9.43 -5.98
C LEU A 35 1.06 9.38 -7.27
N SER A 36 1.64 9.83 -8.39
CA SER A 36 1.02 9.84 -9.71
C SER A 36 0.65 8.43 -10.24
N LEU A 37 1.40 7.39 -9.86
CA LEU A 37 1.17 6.02 -10.31
C LEU A 37 0.34 5.21 -9.31
N LEU A 38 0.39 5.59 -8.03
CA LEU A 38 -0.14 4.80 -6.93
C LEU A 38 -1.63 4.47 -7.09
N ARG A 39 -2.47 5.43 -7.48
CA ARG A 39 -3.91 5.19 -7.68
C ARG A 39 -4.16 4.12 -8.75
N HIS A 40 -3.42 4.16 -9.85
CA HIS A 40 -3.57 3.21 -10.94
C HIS A 40 -3.07 1.81 -10.52
N ALA A 41 -1.92 1.75 -9.84
CA ALA A 41 -1.36 0.51 -9.33
C ALA A 41 -2.31 -0.18 -8.34
N VAL A 42 -2.82 0.56 -7.35
CA VAL A 42 -3.75 0.01 -6.34
C VAL A 42 -5.02 -0.52 -7.01
N LYS A 43 -5.66 0.27 -7.88
CA LYS A 43 -6.87 -0.16 -8.60
C LYS A 43 -6.62 -1.40 -9.47
N TYR A 44 -5.47 -1.47 -10.15
CA TYR A 44 -5.14 -2.62 -11.00
C TYR A 44 -4.91 -3.88 -10.16
N ALA A 45 -4.19 -3.77 -9.06
CA ALA A 45 -3.97 -4.87 -8.14
C ALA A 45 -5.30 -5.40 -7.54
N GLN A 46 -6.17 -4.50 -7.10
CA GLN A 46 -7.48 -4.86 -6.55
C GLN A 46 -8.39 -5.52 -7.58
N LYS A 47 -8.33 -5.11 -8.86
CA LYS A 47 -9.03 -5.80 -9.96
C LYS A 47 -8.53 -7.23 -10.17
N MET A 48 -7.29 -7.54 -9.78
CA MET A 48 -6.71 -8.87 -9.79
C MET A 48 -6.90 -9.61 -8.45
N ASP A 49 -7.87 -9.19 -7.63
CA ASP A 49 -8.18 -9.74 -6.30
C ASP A 49 -6.98 -9.70 -5.32
N LYS A 50 -6.11 -8.70 -5.48
CA LYS A 50 -5.01 -8.44 -4.54
C LYS A 50 -5.39 -7.39 -3.50
N GLN A 51 -4.93 -7.62 -2.28
CA GLN A 51 -4.96 -6.64 -1.21
C GLN A 51 -3.62 -5.92 -1.12
N VAL A 52 -3.67 -4.59 -1.18
CA VAL A 52 -2.48 -3.75 -1.35
C VAL A 52 -2.11 -3.09 -0.03
N LEU A 53 -0.94 -3.47 0.50
CA LEU A 53 -0.29 -2.77 1.60
C LEU A 53 0.70 -1.77 1.01
N VAL A 54 0.73 -0.53 1.52
CA VAL A 54 1.66 0.49 1.01
C VAL A 54 2.56 1.01 2.12
N HIS A 55 3.83 1.23 1.80
CA HIS A 55 4.74 1.92 2.71
C HIS A 55 4.57 3.43 2.56
N ALA A 56 3.85 4.05 3.50
CA ALA A 56 3.46 5.46 3.40
C ALA A 56 4.66 6.41 3.35
N ASP A 57 5.75 6.09 4.03
CA ASP A 57 6.98 6.91 4.06
C ASP A 57 7.79 6.91 2.75
N LEU A 58 7.51 5.97 1.86
CA LEU A 58 8.29 5.74 0.63
C LEU A 58 7.50 6.09 -0.63
N ILE A 59 6.37 6.80 -0.48
CA ILE A 59 5.60 7.33 -1.60
C ILE A 59 6.18 8.70 -1.97
N GLN A 60 6.88 8.75 -3.10
CA GLN A 60 7.43 9.99 -3.62
C GLN A 60 6.30 10.95 -4.02
N GLY A 61 6.40 12.20 -3.55
CA GLY A 61 5.40 13.24 -3.79
C GLY A 61 4.22 13.23 -2.81
N LEU A 62 4.22 12.36 -1.81
CA LEU A 62 3.22 12.36 -0.73
C LEU A 62 3.93 12.55 0.61
N LYS A 63 3.44 13.52 1.40
CA LYS A 63 3.88 13.67 2.78
C LYS A 63 3.15 12.66 3.65
N SER A 64 3.88 11.89 4.45
CA SER A 64 3.33 10.89 5.37
C SER A 64 2.90 11.58 6.68
N ASP A 65 1.94 12.50 6.58
CA ASP A 65 1.25 13.12 7.69
C ASP A 65 -0.23 12.70 7.71
N GLU A 66 -1.00 13.22 8.67
CA GLU A 66 -2.41 12.84 8.86
C GLU A 66 -3.24 12.95 7.58
N PHE A 67 -3.05 14.04 6.82
CA PHE A 67 -3.76 14.27 5.55
C PHE A 67 -3.31 13.31 4.45
N GLY A 68 -2.00 13.05 4.35
CA GLY A 68 -1.48 12.05 3.41
C GLY A 68 -2.02 10.65 3.70
N ILE A 69 -2.16 10.29 4.97
CA ILE A 69 -2.76 9.02 5.39
C ILE A 69 -4.25 8.98 5.11
N GLU A 70 -4.99 10.04 5.41
CA GLU A 70 -6.41 10.14 5.08
C GLU A 70 -6.65 9.96 3.58
N PHE A 71 -5.85 10.62 2.75
CA PHE A 71 -5.89 10.46 1.30
C PHE A 71 -5.64 9.01 0.85
N LEU A 72 -4.65 8.33 1.45
CA LEU A 72 -4.38 6.92 1.13
C LEU A 72 -5.56 6.00 1.46
N LEU A 73 -6.21 6.23 2.60
CA LEU A 73 -7.30 5.37 3.09
C LEU A 73 -8.65 5.68 2.41
N ARG A 74 -8.99 6.96 2.21
CA ARG A 74 -10.30 7.38 1.69
C ARG A 74 -10.34 7.45 0.17
N ASP A 75 -9.32 8.04 -0.45
CA ASP A 75 -9.30 8.33 -1.88
C ASP A 75 -8.65 7.22 -2.72
N ILE A 76 -7.49 6.73 -2.26
CA ILE A 76 -6.80 5.64 -2.94
C ILE A 76 -7.37 4.28 -2.50
N LYS A 77 -7.87 4.18 -1.27
CA LYS A 77 -8.47 2.97 -0.69
C LYS A 77 -7.49 1.80 -0.65
N VAL A 78 -6.30 2.05 -0.11
CA VAL A 78 -5.33 0.98 0.18
C VAL A 78 -5.86 0.06 1.29
N ASP A 79 -5.53 -1.23 1.21
CA ASP A 79 -5.98 -2.24 2.19
C ASP A 79 -5.20 -2.17 3.51
N GLY A 80 -4.02 -1.55 3.49
CA GLY A 80 -3.24 -1.32 4.69
C GLY A 80 -2.03 -0.42 4.49
N LEU A 81 -1.47 0.02 5.61
CA LEU A 81 -0.37 0.97 5.68
C LEU A 81 0.80 0.38 6.47
N ILE A 82 2.01 0.65 5.99
CA ILE A 82 3.28 0.41 6.67
C ILE A 82 3.95 1.77 6.84
N SER A 83 4.44 2.05 8.03
CA SER A 83 5.21 3.25 8.31
C SER A 83 6.15 2.99 9.47
N THR A 84 7.28 3.70 9.51
CA THR A 84 8.16 3.73 10.68
C THR A 84 7.73 4.79 11.71
N ARG A 85 6.75 5.63 11.37
CA ARG A 85 6.32 6.75 12.21
C ARG A 85 5.13 6.36 13.09
N SER A 86 5.34 6.38 14.41
CA SER A 86 4.31 5.96 15.38
C SER A 86 3.05 6.84 15.36
N ASN A 87 3.19 8.16 15.12
CA ASN A 87 2.07 9.09 15.02
C ASN A 87 1.16 8.77 13.81
N VAL A 88 1.74 8.47 12.65
CA VAL A 88 1.03 8.01 11.45
C VAL A 88 0.25 6.74 11.72
N ILE A 89 0.88 5.74 12.36
CA ILE A 89 0.21 4.48 12.71
C ILE A 89 -0.95 4.75 13.67
N SER A 90 -0.74 5.59 14.68
CA SER A 90 -1.78 5.95 15.64
C SER A 90 -2.95 6.67 14.98
N HIS A 91 -2.69 7.54 14.00
CA HIS A 91 -3.71 8.27 13.26
C HIS A 91 -4.51 7.33 12.35
N ALA A 92 -3.83 6.47 11.58
CA ALA A 92 -4.46 5.48 10.70
C ALA A 92 -5.44 4.56 11.45
N LYS A 93 -5.12 4.19 12.70
CA LYS A 93 -6.00 3.38 13.57
C LYS A 93 -7.30 4.10 13.97
N LYS A 94 -7.34 5.43 13.96
CA LYS A 94 -8.54 6.23 14.29
C LYS A 94 -9.48 6.40 13.10
N ILE A 95 -8.95 6.35 11.87
CA ILE A 95 -9.73 6.48 10.64
C ILE A 95 -10.49 5.18 10.32
N LYS A 96 -9.98 4.05 10.81
CA LYS A 96 -10.53 2.70 10.59
C LYS A 96 -11.80 2.47 11.41
#